data_AF-A0A412W1K6-F1
#
_entry.id   AF-A0A412W1K6-F1
#
_cell.length_a   1.000
_cell.length_b   1.000
_cell.length_c   1.000
_cell.angle_alpha   90.00
_cell.angle_beta   90.00
_cell.angle_gamma   90.00
#
_symmetry.space_group_name_H-M   'P 1'
#
loop_
_entity.id
_entity.type
_entity.pdbx_description
1 polymer ?
#
loop_
_entity_poly.entity_id
_entity_poly.type
_entity_poly.pdbx_seq_one_letter_code
_entity_poly.pdbx_strand_id
1 'polypeptide(L)' 'KGFEEFYVKGEKINPERFGSLGVIEDLKARRMEELDTFLERLQAVLNNQKTEKEDIVRTMKEFIPNFEHIEKGKNLDQKM' A
#
# COMPACT_ATOMS: atom_id res chain seq x y z
N LYS A 1 11.22 -12.71 14.56
CA LYS A 1 9.76 -12.48 14.73
C LYS A 1 9.49 -11.10 14.17
N GLY A 2 8.78 -10.98 13.05
CA GLY A 2 8.38 -9.66 12.55
C GLY A 2 7.33 -9.09 13.49
N PHE A 3 7.52 -7.85 13.92
CA PHE A 3 6.49 -7.08 14.62
C PHE A 3 5.66 -6.35 13.56
N GLU A 4 4.36 -6.22 13.81
CA GLU A 4 3.46 -5.46 12.97
C GLU A 4 3.43 -4.03 13.51
N GLU A 5 3.77 -3.05 12.67
CA GLU A 5 3.72 -1.63 13.03
C GLU A 5 2.40 -1.04 12.50
N PHE A 6 1.63 -0.42 13.39
CA PHE A 6 0.33 0.18 13.05
C PHE A 6 0.42 1.66 12.70
N TYR A 7 1.62 2.24 12.76
CA TYR A 7 1.92 3.62 12.44
C TYR A 7 3.39 3.74 12.04
N VAL A 8 3.73 4.76 11.26
CA VAL A 8 5.12 5.05 10.86
C VAL A 8 5.66 6.29 11.57
N LYS A 9 6.99 6.38 11.65
CA LYS A 9 7.67 7.54 12.24
C LYS A 9 7.29 8.82 11.47
N GLY A 10 6.73 9.80 12.19
CA GLY A 10 6.33 11.09 11.62
C GLY A 10 4.82 11.28 11.49
N GLU A 11 4.04 10.21 11.64
CA GLU A 11 2.59 10.33 11.80
C GLU A 11 2.23 10.90 13.16
N LYS A 12 1.18 11.71 13.20
CA LYS A 12 0.62 12.23 14.45
C LYS A 12 -0.38 11.22 14.97
N ILE A 13 -0.21 10.80 16.22
CA ILE A 13 -1.06 9.76 16.83
C ILE A 13 -1.70 10.34 18.08
N ASN A 14 -2.99 10.06 18.24
CA ASN A 14 -3.79 10.40 19.40
C ASN A 14 -4.31 9.12 20.05
N PRO A 15 -3.56 8.55 21.02
CA PRO A 15 -3.95 7.32 21.70
C PRO A 15 -5.04 7.53 22.77
N GLU A 16 -5.30 8.77 23.18
CA GLU A 16 -6.25 9.08 24.27
C GLU A 16 -7.65 9.44 23.76
N ARG A 17 -7.83 9.61 22.45
CA ARG A 17 -9.12 9.98 21.86
C ARG A 17 -10.22 8.95 22.12
N PHE A 18 -9.85 7.68 22.25
CA PHE A 18 -10.76 6.59 22.60
C PHE A 18 -10.05 5.62 23.54
N GLY A 19 -10.79 5.03 24.50
CA GLY A 19 -10.18 4.19 25.54
C GLY A 19 -9.53 2.88 25.07
N SER A 20 -9.69 2.49 23.81
CA SER A 20 -9.11 1.25 23.27
C SER A 20 -8.70 1.36 21.80
N LEU A 21 -8.65 2.57 21.23
CA LEU A 21 -8.29 2.79 19.82
C LEU A 21 -7.24 3.89 19.71
N GLY A 22 -6.12 3.57 19.06
CA GLY A 22 -5.17 4.58 18.59
C GLY A 22 -5.69 5.27 17.33
N VAL A 23 -5.62 6.60 17.28
CA VAL A 23 -6.08 7.38 16.12
C VAL A 23 -4.88 8.03 15.45
N ILE A 24 -4.72 7.81 14.13
CA ILE A 24 -3.76 8.56 13.32
C ILE A 24 -4.45 9.83 12.82
N GLU A 25 -3.84 10.98 13.08
CA GLU A 25 -4.33 12.30 12.73
C GLU A 25 -3.48 12.95 11.63
N ASP A 26 -4.01 14.03 11.04
CA ASP A 26 -3.31 14.87 10.07
C ASP A 26 -2.79 14.12 8.82
N LEU A 27 -3.50 13.05 8.44
CA LEU A 27 -3.28 12.35 7.17
C LEU A 27 -3.57 13.30 6.00
N LYS A 28 -2.54 13.61 5.24
CA LYS A 28 -2.68 14.33 3.98
C LYS A 28 -3.06 13.34 2.88
N ALA A 29 -4.34 13.35 2.53
CA ALA A 29 -4.79 12.64 1.33
C ALA A 29 -4.10 13.23 0.09
N ARG A 30 -3.65 12.35 -0.82
CA ARG A 30 -3.25 12.77 -2.17
C ARG A 30 -4.47 13.32 -2.90
N ARG A 31 -4.23 14.15 -3.92
CA ARG A 31 -5.30 14.66 -4.78
C ARG A 31 -5.95 13.51 -5.56
N MET A 32 -7.25 13.60 -5.79
CA MET A 32 -7.99 12.58 -6.55
C MET A 32 -7.40 12.35 -7.94
N GLU A 33 -6.99 13.42 -8.62
CA GLU A 33 -6.34 13.38 -9.94
C GLU A 33 -5.09 12.49 -9.97
N GLU A 34 -4.30 12.51 -8.90
CA GLU A 34 -3.10 11.66 -8.76
C GLU A 34 -3.47 10.20 -8.58
N LEU A 35 -4.56 9.93 -7.86
CA LEU A 35 -5.11 8.60 -7.67
C LEU A 35 -5.67 8.04 -8.98
N ASP A 36 -6.47 8.84 -9.71
CA ASP A 36 -7.05 8.43 -10.99
C ASP A 36 -5.95 8.08 -12.00
N THR A 37 -4.94 8.95 -12.13
CA THR A 37 -3.77 8.71 -12.99
C THR A 37 -3.05 7.41 -12.61
N PHE A 38 -2.90 7.15 -11.32
CA PHE A 38 -2.27 5.91 -10.84
C PHE A 38 -3.12 4.68 -11.17
N LEU A 39 -4.44 4.74 -10.96
CA LEU A 39 -5.36 3.64 -11.23
C LEU A 39 -5.40 3.30 -12.72
N GLU A 40 -5.41 4.30 -13.60
CA GLU A 40 -5.33 4.09 -15.05
C GLU A 40 -4.04 3.36 -15.44
N ARG A 41 -2.90 3.77 -14.88
CA ARG A 41 -1.62 3.11 -15.13
C ARG A 41 -1.59 1.68 -14.61
N LEU A 42 -2.10 1.46 -13.40
CA LEU A 42 -2.17 0.12 -12.81
C LEU A 42 -3.07 -0.79 -13.66
N GLN A 43 -4.21 -0.28 -14.13
CA GLN A 43 -5.12 -1.01 -15.00
C GLN A 43 -4.46 -1.35 -16.35
N ALA A 44 -3.70 -0.43 -16.94
CA ALA A 44 -2.94 -0.69 -18.16
C ALA A 44 -1.90 -1.81 -17.98
N VAL A 45 -1.19 -1.82 -16.84
CA VAL A 45 -0.26 -2.90 -16.48
C VAL A 45 -1.03 -4.21 -16.31
N LEU A 46 -2.13 -4.25 -15.57
CA LEU A 46 -2.89 -5.48 -15.35
C LEU A 46 -3.52 -6.05 -16.63
N ASN A 47 -3.89 -5.21 -17.59
CA ASN A 47 -4.50 -5.63 -18.86
C ASN A 47 -3.49 -6.11 -19.91
N ASN A 48 -2.19 -5.90 -19.68
CA ASN A 48 -1.16 -6.39 -20.60
C ASN A 48 -0.89 -7.88 -20.34
N GLN A 49 -1.12 -8.72 -21.36
CA GLN A 49 -0.91 -10.18 -21.27
C GLN A 49 0.53 -10.59 -20.97
N LYS A 50 1.51 -9.72 -21.21
CA LYS A 50 2.93 -9.96 -20.92
C LYS A 50 3.37 -9.45 -19.55
N THR A 51 2.45 -8.94 -18.74
CA THR A 51 2.77 -8.35 -17.44
C THR A 51 3.32 -9.40 -16.49
N GLU A 52 4.45 -9.05 -15.88
CA GLU A 52 5.05 -9.84 -14.81
C GLU A 52 4.73 -9.23 -13.44
N LYS A 53 4.90 -10.03 -12.38
CA LYS A 53 4.68 -9.58 -10.99
C LYS A 53 5.54 -8.36 -10.66
N GLU A 54 6.75 -8.29 -11.21
CA GLU A 54 7.67 -7.17 -11.03
C GLU A 54 7.11 -5.86 -11.57
N ASP A 55 6.36 -5.87 -12.68
CA ASP A 55 5.76 -4.67 -13.25
C ASP A 55 4.66 -4.11 -12.35
N ILE A 56 3.87 -4.99 -11.74
CA ILE A 56 2.83 -4.63 -10.76
C ILE A 56 3.48 -4.05 -9.51
N VAL A 57 4.48 -4.74 -8.96
CA VAL A 57 5.21 -4.29 -7.77
C VAL A 57 5.88 -2.94 -8.02
N ARG A 58 6.51 -2.74 -9.17
CA ARG A 58 7.11 -1.46 -9.57
C ARG A 58 6.08 -0.35 -9.62
N THR A 59 4.93 -0.59 -10.25
CA THR A 59 3.84 0.39 -10.34
C THR A 59 3.33 0.77 -8.95
N MET A 60 3.15 -0.20 -8.05
CA MET A 60 2.75 0.05 -6.65
C MET A 60 3.79 0.86 -5.88
N LYS A 61 5.08 0.53 -6.01
CA LYS A 61 6.19 1.24 -5.35
C LYS A 61 6.29 2.71 -5.74
N GLU A 62 5.92 3.05 -6.97
CA GLU A 62 5.96 4.44 -7.44
C GLU A 62 4.87 5.32 -6.80
N PHE A 63 3.77 4.73 -6.34
CA PHE A 63 2.65 5.48 -5.79
C PHE A 63 2.51 5.37 -4.28
N ILE A 64 2.75 4.20 -3.69
CA ILE A 64 2.56 3.95 -2.26
C ILE A 64 3.90 4.16 -1.54
N PRO A 65 4.03 5.21 -0.70
CA PRO A 65 5.24 5.42 0.08
C PRO A 65 5.49 4.25 1.03
N ASN A 66 6.76 3.90 1.24
CA ASN A 66 7.17 2.80 2.13
C ASN A 66 6.60 1.42 1.77
N PHE A 67 6.15 1.22 0.53
CA PHE A 67 5.68 -0.08 0.08
C PHE A 67 6.85 -1.03 -0.18
N GLU A 68 6.98 -2.03 0.67
CA GLU A 68 7.94 -3.12 0.53
C GLU A 68 7.24 -4.42 0.12
N HIS A 69 7.78 -5.06 -0.91
CA HIS A 69 7.31 -6.36 -1.39
C HIS A 69 8.40 -7.41 -1.14
N ILE A 70 8.05 -8.47 -0.40
CA ILE A 70 8.95 -9.60 -0.15
C ILE A 70 8.40 -10.80 -0.92
N GLU A 71 9.13 -11.23 -1.95
CA GLU A 71 8.78 -12.42 -2.70
C GLU A 71 9.06 -13.67 -1.87
N LYS A 72 8.00 -14.40 -1.50
CA LYS A 72 8.10 -15.65 -0.72
C LYS A 72 7.74 -16.89 -1.52
N GLY A 73 7.48 -16.76 -2.83
CA GLY A 73 7.10 -17.89 -3.70
C GLY A 73 5.76 -18.52 -3.34
N LYS A 74 4.94 -17.85 -2.52
CA LYS A 74 3.59 -18.27 -2.11
C LYS A 74 2.59 -17.29 -2.70
N ASN A 75 1.64 -17.81 -3.47
CA ASN A 75 0.54 -17.03 -4.04
C ASN A 75 -0.75 -17.33 -3.27
N LEU A 76 -1.70 -16.39 -3.28
CA LEU A 76 -2.97 -16.53 -2.56
C LEU A 76 -3.75 -17.77 -3.02
N ASP A 77 -3.63 -18.15 -4.30
CA ASP A 77 -4.21 -19.36 -4.88
C ASP A 77 -3.72 -20.68 -4.26
N GLN A 78 -2.64 -20.67 -3.47
CA GLN A 78 -2.19 -21.86 -2.76
C GLN A 78 -2.96 -22.12 -1.44
N LYS A 79 -3.98 -21.31 -1.14
CA LYS A 79 -4.82 -21.44 0.05
C LYS A 79 -6.33 -21.36 -0.22
N MET A 80 -6.79 -21.46 -1.47
CA MET A 80 -8.20 -21.67 -1.80
C MET A 80 -8.43 -23.04 -2.42
#